data_AF-A0A0G0WM87-F1
#
_entry.id   AF-A0A0G0WM87-F1
#
_cell.length_a   1.000
_cell.length_b   1.000
_cell.length_c   1.000
_cell.angle_alpha   90.00
_cell.angle_beta   90.00
_cell.angle_gamma   90.00
#
_symmetry.space_group_name_H-M   'P 1'
#
loop_
_entity.id
_entity.type
_entity.pdbx_description
1 polymer ?
#
loop_
_entity_poly.entity_id
_entity_poly.type
_entity_poly.pdbx_seq_one_letter_code
_entity_poly.pdbx_strand_id
1 'polypeptide(L)'
;MSTKFIAGIIITSAVILAIASVWNDSPVVDEIPHIGAGYSYVVQHSYQFNPEHPPLAKDLAGLVLLPLNLNQSAFSQKYAANWPTDVNGQWNFGRALIFQTGN
;
A
#
# COMPACT_ATOMS: atom_id res chain seq x y z
N MET A 1 -28.90 -15.21 -24.31
CA MET A 1 -27.64 -14.50 -24.03
C MET A 1 -26.64 -15.51 -23.46
N SER A 2 -25.42 -15.61 -23.99
CA SER A 2 -24.44 -16.61 -23.53
C SER A 2 -24.02 -16.34 -22.09
N THR A 3 -23.88 -17.37 -21.25
CA THR A 3 -23.45 -17.26 -19.85
C THR A 3 -22.12 -16.50 -19.71
N LYS A 4 -21.19 -16.66 -20.67
CA LYS A 4 -19.91 -15.93 -20.70
C LYS A 4 -20.10 -14.42 -20.85
N PHE A 5 -21.09 -14.01 -21.65
CA PHE A 5 -21.38 -12.60 -21.88
C PHE A 5 -22.04 -11.96 -20.64
N ILE A 6 -22.97 -12.68 -19.99
CA ILE A 6 -23.55 -12.24 -18.70
C ILE A 6 -22.44 -12.10 -17.64
N ALA A 7 -21.56 -13.09 -17.51
CA ALA A 7 -20.44 -13.05 -16.58
C ALA A 7 -19.51 -11.85 -16.86
N GLY A 8 -19.20 -11.57 -18.12
CA GLY A 8 -18.42 -10.40 -18.52
C GLY A 8 -19.04 -9.08 -18.07
N ILE A 9 -20.36 -8.92 -18.23
CA ILE A 9 -21.08 -7.72 -17.76
C ILE A 9 -21.01 -7.61 -16.24
N ILE A 10 -21.24 -8.70 -15.51
CA ILE A 10 -21.21 -8.70 -14.04
C ILE A 10 -19.82 -8.29 -13.54
N ILE A 11 -18.75 -8.90 -14.05
CA ILE A 11 -17.38 -8.61 -13.63
C ILE A 11 -17.03 -7.16 -13.95
N THR A 12 -17.33 -6.70 -15.17
CA THR A 12 -17.04 -5.31 -15.58
C THR A 12 -17.78 -4.31 -14.69
N SER A 13 -19.06 -4.57 -14.41
CA SER A 13 -19.87 -3.70 -13.55
C SER A 13 -19.33 -3.67 -12.12
N ALA A 14 -18.95 -4.83 -11.57
CA ALA A 14 -18.37 -4.91 -10.23
C ALA A 14 -17.04 -4.15 -10.12
N VAL A 15 -16.17 -4.23 -11.13
CA VAL A 15 -14.91 -3.48 -11.17
C VAL A 15 -15.16 -1.97 -11.22
N ILE A 16 -16.07 -1.53 -12.09
CA ILE A 16 -16.44 -0.10 -12.18
C ILE A 16 -16.98 0.40 -10.84
N LEU A 17 -17.89 -0.36 -10.21
CA LEU A 17 -18.47 0.01 -8.92
C LEU A 17 -17.41 0.05 -7.81
N ALA A 18 -16.49 -0.92 -7.77
CA ALA A 18 -15.41 -0.94 -6.78
C ALA A 18 -14.48 0.29 -6.90
N ILE A 19 -14.06 0.63 -8.13
CA ILE A 19 -13.19 1.80 -8.38
C ILE A 19 -13.93 3.10 -8.06
N ALA A 20 -15.20 3.22 -8.46
CA ALA A 20 -15.99 4.42 -8.19
C ALA A 20 -16.26 4.60 -6.68
N SER A 21 -16.48 3.49 -5.95
CA SER A 21 -16.73 3.53 -4.51
C SER A 21 -15.51 4.01 -3.73
N VAL A 22 -14.31 3.54 -4.07
CA VAL A 22 -13.09 3.83 -3.28
C VAL A 22 -12.55 5.24 -3.52
N TRP A 23 -13.04 5.97 -4.52
CA TRP A 23 -12.45 7.24 -4.96
C TRP A 23 -12.40 8.33 -3.89
N ASN A 24 -13.33 8.31 -2.93
CA ASN A 24 -13.40 9.29 -1.84
C ASN A 24 -13.19 8.65 -0.46
N ASP A 25 -12.73 7.40 -0.41
CA ASP A 25 -12.43 6.72 0.84
C ASP A 25 -11.07 7.18 1.37
N SER A 26 -10.98 7.32 2.69
CA SER A 26 -9.70 7.53 3.38
C SER A 26 -9.12 6.18 3.80
N PRO A 27 -7.78 6.03 3.82
CA PRO A 27 -7.17 4.81 4.32
C PRO A 27 -7.57 4.46 5.74
N VAL A 28 -7.86 3.19 6.01
CA VAL A 28 -8.05 2.67 7.37
C VAL A 28 -6.71 2.40 8.05
N VAL A 29 -6.75 2.16 9.36
CA VAL A 29 -5.57 2.10 10.23
C VAL A 29 -4.46 1.18 9.69
N ASP A 30 -4.81 -0.01 9.20
CA ASP A 30 -3.83 -1.02 8.76
C ASP A 30 -3.39 -0.84 7.31
N GLU A 31 -4.11 -0.07 6.49
CA GLU A 31 -3.70 0.20 5.11
C GLU A 31 -2.43 1.05 5.06
N ILE A 32 -2.32 2.05 5.94
CA ILE A 32 -1.17 2.96 6.02
C ILE A 32 0.17 2.20 6.20
N PRO A 33 0.35 1.35 7.23
CA PRO A 33 1.61 0.65 7.44
C PRO A 33 1.83 -0.45 6.39
N HIS A 34 0.78 -1.06 5.84
CA HIS A 34 0.93 -2.09 4.80
C HIS A 34 1.37 -1.50 3.45
N ILE A 35 0.79 -0.37 3.02
CA ILE A 35 1.19 0.36 1.81
C ILE A 35 2.64 0.85 1.96
N GLY A 36 2.95 1.48 3.09
CA GLY A 36 4.31 1.92 3.41
C GLY A 36 5.31 0.76 3.38
N ALA A 37 5.04 -0.30 4.13
CA ALA A 37 5.91 -1.48 4.18
C ALA A 37 6.13 -2.08 2.78
N GLY A 38 5.05 -2.35 2.04
CA GLY A 38 5.15 -2.91 0.69
C GLY A 38 6.01 -2.06 -0.25
N TYR A 39 5.84 -0.74 -0.23
CA TYR A 39 6.69 0.16 -1.01
C TYR A 39 8.15 0.12 -0.56
N SER A 40 8.41 0.13 0.75
CA SER A 40 9.78 0.04 1.28
C SER A 40 10.47 -1.28 0.95
N TYR A 41 9.72 -2.39 0.91
CA TYR A 41 10.26 -3.71 0.62
C TYR A 41 10.77 -3.77 -0.82
N VAL A 42 9.99 -3.26 -1.78
CA VAL A 42 10.37 -3.32 -3.20
C VAL A 42 11.39 -2.26 -3.59
N VAL A 43 11.41 -1.08 -2.94
CA VAL A 43 12.32 0.02 -3.31
C VAL A 43 13.64 -0.03 -2.53
N GLN A 44 13.58 -0.29 -1.22
CA GLN A 44 14.76 -0.28 -0.35
C GLN A 44 15.27 -1.68 -0.02
N HIS A 45 14.57 -2.73 -0.47
CA HIS A 45 14.91 -4.13 -0.16
C HIS A 45 15.01 -4.37 1.36
N SER A 46 14.19 -3.67 2.13
CA SER A 46 14.25 -3.67 3.60
C SER A 46 12.91 -4.08 4.20
N TYR A 47 12.93 -5.16 4.99
CA TYR A 47 11.75 -5.77 5.61
C TYR A 47 11.45 -5.23 7.03
N GLN A 48 11.97 -4.05 7.35
CA GLN A 48 11.99 -3.51 8.71
C GLN A 48 10.64 -2.99 9.22
N PHE A 49 9.74 -2.58 8.31
CA PHE A 49 8.41 -2.07 8.67
C PHE A 49 7.35 -3.17 8.54
N ASN A 50 6.41 -3.25 9.48
CA ASN A 50 5.33 -4.26 9.51
C ASN A 50 5.82 -5.71 9.28
N PRO A 51 6.81 -6.24 10.01
CA PRO A 51 7.30 -7.59 9.79
C PRO A 51 6.41 -8.68 10.43
N GLU A 52 5.25 -8.35 11.02
CA GLU A 52 4.41 -9.31 11.75
C GLU A 52 3.79 -10.40 10.85
N HIS A 53 3.72 -10.14 9.54
CA HIS A 53 3.10 -11.02 8.55
C HIS A 53 4.03 -11.31 7.37
N PRO A 54 3.88 -12.47 6.69
CA PRO A 54 4.68 -12.82 5.53
C PRO A 54 4.70 -11.73 4.44
N PRO A 55 5.83 -11.54 3.72
CA PRO A 55 6.03 -10.35 2.88
C PRO A 55 5.31 -10.42 1.53
N LEU A 56 4.94 -11.61 1.04
CA LEU A 56 4.46 -11.81 -0.34
C LEU A 56 3.34 -10.84 -0.77
N ALA A 57 2.33 -10.65 0.08
CA ALA A 57 1.23 -9.73 -0.23
C ALA A 57 1.68 -8.26 -0.28
N LYS A 58 2.62 -7.88 0.58
CA LYS A 58 3.21 -6.53 0.64
C LYS A 58 4.14 -6.28 -0.54
N ASP A 59 4.95 -7.26 -0.93
CA ASP A 59 5.81 -7.19 -2.12
C ASP A 59 4.95 -6.98 -3.37
N LEU A 60 3.89 -7.78 -3.54
CA LEU A 60 2.99 -7.65 -4.68
C LEU A 60 2.30 -6.28 -4.71
N ALA A 61 1.82 -5.79 -3.55
CA ALA A 61 1.25 -4.46 -3.45
C ALA A 61 2.29 -3.38 -3.78
N GLY A 62 3.51 -3.50 -3.27
CA GLY A 62 4.62 -2.58 -3.53
C GLY A 62 4.98 -2.48 -5.01
N LEU A 63 5.02 -3.61 -5.73
CA LEU A 63 5.31 -3.64 -7.16
C LEU A 63 4.30 -2.82 -7.98
N VAL A 64 3.01 -2.85 -7.59
CA VAL A 64 1.95 -2.07 -8.24
C VAL A 64 2.12 -0.57 -8.02
N LEU A 65 2.82 -0.15 -6.97
CA LEU A 65 3.08 1.27 -6.66
C LEU A 65 4.26 1.85 -7.44
N LEU A 66 5.15 1.01 -8.01
CA LEU A 66 6.36 1.49 -8.71
C LEU A 66 6.09 2.52 -9.82
N PRO A 67 5.04 2.36 -10.67
CA PRO A 67 4.74 3.33 -11.72
C PRO A 67 4.32 4.72 -11.20
N LEU A 68 3.94 4.85 -9.92
CA LEU A 68 3.49 6.12 -9.34
C LEU A 68 4.64 7.09 -9.04
N ASN A 69 5.91 6.65 -9.12
CA ASN A 69 7.09 7.47 -8.86
C ASN A 69 7.01 8.26 -7.54
N LEU A 70 6.59 7.59 -6.45
CA LEU A 70 6.42 8.22 -5.15
C LEU A 70 7.71 8.89 -4.66
N ASN A 71 7.54 9.96 -3.88
CA ASN A 71 8.62 10.80 -3.38
C ASN A 71 9.52 10.04 -2.39
N GLN A 72 10.79 9.88 -2.78
CA GLN A 72 11.80 9.15 -2.03
C GLN A 72 12.24 9.84 -0.72
N SER A 73 11.87 11.12 -0.52
CA SER A 73 12.16 11.82 0.74
C SER A 73 11.49 11.18 1.96
N ALA A 74 10.46 10.34 1.75
CA ALA A 74 9.86 9.52 2.81
C ALA A 74 10.90 8.65 3.54
N PHE A 75 11.93 8.18 2.83
CA PHE A 75 13.00 7.35 3.39
C PHE A 75 14.07 8.15 4.16
N SER A 76 14.12 9.47 3.98
CA SER A 76 15.05 10.34 4.71
C SER A 76 14.55 10.66 6.13
N GLN A 77 13.29 10.34 6.43
CA GLN A 77 12.71 10.59 7.74
C GLN A 77 13.25 9.58 8.75
N LYS A 78 13.70 10.06 9.92
CA LYS A 78 14.29 9.25 10.99
C LYS A 78 13.25 8.43 11.74
N TYR A 79 12.49 7.60 11.04
CA TYR A 79 11.64 6.62 11.70
C TYR A 79 12.52 5.48 12.16
N ALA A 80 12.55 5.25 13.47
CA ALA A 80 13.20 4.08 14.01
C ALA A 80 12.42 2.85 13.50
N ALA A 81 13.00 2.12 12.56
CA ALA A 81 12.42 0.86 12.09
C ALA A 81 12.80 -0.29 13.04
N ASN A 82 12.71 -0.03 14.34
CA ASN A 82 13.28 -0.88 15.37
C ASN A 82 12.22 -1.86 15.89
N TRP A 83 11.58 -2.62 15.00
CA TRP A 83 10.67 -3.68 15.43
C TRP A 83 11.41 -4.68 16.34
N PRO A 84 10.83 -5.11 17.49
CA PRO A 84 9.50 -4.79 18.03
C PRO A 84 9.50 -3.63 19.05
N THR A 85 10.60 -2.92 19.22
CA THR A 85 10.75 -1.83 20.22
C THR A 85 10.13 -0.49 19.78
N ASP A 86 10.02 -0.23 18.48
CA ASP A 86 9.23 0.87 17.92
C ASP A 86 8.13 0.32 16.98
N VAL A 87 7.03 -0.14 17.59
CA VAL A 87 5.86 -0.65 16.88
C VAL A 87 5.20 0.43 16.01
N ASN A 88 5.24 1.70 16.43
CA ASN A 88 4.56 2.80 15.74
C ASN A 88 5.32 3.31 14.51
N GLY A 89 6.61 2.97 14.39
CA GLY A 89 7.46 3.34 13.25
C GLY A 89 6.87 3.00 11.88
N GLN A 90 6.17 1.87 11.76
CA GLN A 90 5.51 1.45 10.51
C GLN A 90 4.37 2.39 10.08
N TRP A 91 3.54 2.85 11.01
CA TRP A 91 2.46 3.80 10.72
C TRP A 91 3.02 5.19 10.44
N ASN A 92 4.07 5.58 11.16
CA ASN A 92 4.74 6.87 10.95
C ASN A 92 5.35 6.93 9.54
N PHE A 93 6.09 5.89 9.14
CA PHE A 93 6.63 5.78 7.78
C PHE A 93 5.51 5.76 6.72
N GLY A 94 4.45 4.97 6.91
CA GLY A 94 3.32 4.95 5.99
C GLY A 94 2.66 6.33 5.83
N ARG A 95 2.41 7.05 6.93
CA ARG A 95 1.88 8.42 6.88
C ARG A 95 2.82 9.38 6.15
N ALA A 96 4.14 9.23 6.35
CA ALA A 96 5.12 10.04 5.68
C ALA A 96 5.06 9.89 4.16
N LEU A 97 5.07 8.63 3.72
CA LEU A 97 4.99 8.28 2.32
C LEU A 97 3.68 8.77 1.70
N ILE A 98 2.54 8.51 2.34
CA ILE A 98 1.23 8.78 1.73
C ILE A 98 0.86 10.27 1.80
N PHE A 99 1.11 10.94 2.93
CA PHE A 99 0.51 12.26 3.19
C PHE A 99 1.51 13.40 3.37
N GLN A 100 2.78 13.13 3.68
CA GLN A 100 3.71 14.17 4.15
C GLN A 100 4.83 14.51 3.16
N THR A 101 4.87 13.83 2.02
CA THR A 101 5.95 14.00 1.02
C THR A 101 5.47 14.59 -0.31
N GLY A 102 4.23 15.10 -0.36
CA GLY A 102 3.71 15.81 -1.53
C GLY A 102 3.48 14.91 -2.75
N ASN A 103 3.13 13.65 -2.50
CA ASN A 103 2.62 12.71 -3.51
C ASN A 103 1.17 13.03 -3.89
#